data_AF-Q6PGM4-F1
#
_entry.id   AF-Q6PGM4-F1
#
_cell.length_a   1.000
_cell.length_b   1.000
_cell.length_c   1.000
_cell.angle_alpha   90.00
_cell.angle_beta   90.00
_cell.angle_gamma   90.00
#
_symmetry.space_group_name_H-M   'P 1'
#
loop_
_entity.id
_entity.type
_entity.pdbx_description
1 polymer ?
#
loop_
_entity_poly.entity_id
_entity_poly.type
_entity_poly.pdbx_seq_one_letter_code
_entity_poly.pdbx_strand_id
1 'polypeptide(L)'
;SVRLDAWDEAQVEFMASHGNEAARATFESKVPPFYYRPTFSDCQLLREQWIRAKYERQEFVHVEKQEPYSTGYREGLLWKRGRDNGQFLSRKFVLTEREGALKYFNKNDAKEPKAVMKIEHLNATFQPAKMGHPHGLQVTYLKDNSTRNIFIYHEDGKEIVDWFNALRAARFHYLQVAFPGASDADLVPKLSRNYLKEGYMEKTGPKQTEGFRKRWFTMDDRRLMYFKDPLDAFARGEVFIGSKESGYTVLEGLPLSTQGHHWPHGITIVTPDRKFLFTCETESDQREWIAAFQKVVDRPMLPQEYAVEAHFKHKP
;
A
#
# COMPACT_ATOMS: atom_id res chain seq x y z
N SER A 1 16.50 3.80 31.02
CA SER A 1 17.32 2.83 30.30
C SER A 1 17.59 1.66 31.22
N VAL A 2 17.26 0.44 30.80
CA VAL A 2 17.51 -0.78 31.60
C VAL A 2 19.01 -0.98 31.89
N ARG A 3 19.90 -0.43 31.06
CA ARG A 3 21.36 -0.62 31.18
C ARG A 3 22.13 0.59 31.69
N LEU A 4 21.59 1.79 31.54
CA LEU A 4 22.34 3.04 31.72
C LEU A 4 21.84 3.90 32.89
N ASP A 5 20.63 3.65 33.37
CA ASP A 5 20.02 4.45 34.44
C ASP A 5 19.93 3.63 35.72
N ALA A 6 19.86 4.31 36.87
CA ALA A 6 19.60 3.67 38.16
C ALA A 6 18.13 3.22 38.25
N TRP A 7 17.91 2.05 38.85
CA TRP A 7 16.58 1.48 39.11
C TRP A 7 16.44 1.23 40.60
N ASP A 8 15.31 1.63 41.17
CA ASP A 8 14.96 1.23 42.54
C ASP A 8 14.33 -0.17 42.55
N GLU A 9 14.31 -0.80 43.73
CA GLU A 9 13.83 -2.17 43.91
C GLU A 9 12.35 -2.33 43.50
N ALA A 10 11.52 -1.34 43.85
CA ALA A 10 10.09 -1.36 43.51
C ALA A 10 9.86 -1.29 41.98
N GLN A 11 10.66 -0.50 41.25
CA GLN A 11 10.62 -0.44 39.80
C GLN A 11 11.01 -1.79 39.18
N VAL A 12 12.03 -2.47 39.72
CA VAL A 12 12.46 -3.78 39.23
C VAL A 12 11.37 -4.85 39.47
N GLU A 13 10.79 -4.89 40.67
CA GLU A 13 9.67 -5.79 41.00
C GLU A 13 8.44 -5.55 40.11
N PHE A 14 8.10 -4.29 39.86
CA PHE A 14 7.02 -3.93 38.95
C PHE A 14 7.29 -4.44 37.53
N MET A 15 8.49 -4.21 36.99
CA MET A 15 8.85 -4.66 35.64
C MET A 15 8.86 -6.19 35.53
N ALA A 16 9.31 -6.90 36.58
CA ALA A 16 9.33 -8.36 36.63
C ALA A 16 7.91 -8.97 36.64
N SER A 17 6.96 -8.33 37.30
CA SER A 17 5.56 -8.79 37.37
C SER A 17 4.70 -8.42 36.16
N HIS A 18 5.07 -7.40 35.38
CA HIS A 18 4.30 -6.95 34.23
C HIS A 18 4.87 -7.46 32.89
N GLY A 19 6.14 -7.17 32.57
CA GLY A 19 6.79 -7.63 31.33
C GLY A 19 6.00 -7.43 30.03
N ASN A 20 6.51 -8.00 28.92
CA ASN A 20 5.84 -7.89 27.62
C ASN A 20 4.65 -8.85 27.49
N GLU A 21 4.69 -10.00 28.16
CA GLU A 21 3.63 -11.00 28.09
C GLU A 21 2.36 -10.53 28.80
N ALA A 22 2.45 -10.02 30.03
CA ALA A 22 1.27 -9.48 30.70
C ALA A 22 0.78 -8.20 30.03
N ALA A 23 1.68 -7.37 29.48
CA ALA A 23 1.28 -6.22 28.67
C ALA A 23 0.48 -6.64 27.42
N ARG A 24 0.87 -7.72 26.74
CA ARG A 24 0.10 -8.26 25.60
C ARG A 24 -1.24 -8.82 26.06
N ALA A 25 -1.25 -9.58 27.17
CA ALA A 25 -2.48 -10.14 27.74
C ALA A 25 -3.49 -9.06 28.18
N THR A 26 -3.02 -7.88 28.58
CA THR A 26 -3.89 -6.77 29.00
C THR A 26 -4.20 -5.82 27.84
N PHE A 27 -3.17 -5.12 27.32
CA PHE A 27 -3.30 -4.02 26.36
C PHE A 27 -3.47 -4.47 24.91
N GLU A 28 -3.36 -5.77 24.64
CA GLU A 28 -3.64 -6.34 23.31
C GLU A 28 -4.71 -7.45 23.36
N SER A 29 -5.47 -7.53 24.47
CA SER A 29 -6.46 -8.58 24.72
C SER A 29 -7.54 -8.69 23.64
N LYS A 30 -7.98 -7.55 23.10
CA LYS A 30 -9.07 -7.48 22.11
C LYS A 30 -8.67 -6.70 20.85
N VAL A 31 -7.46 -6.92 20.34
CA VAL A 31 -7.03 -6.34 19.06
C VAL A 31 -7.78 -7.04 17.92
N PRO A 32 -8.55 -6.31 17.08
CA PRO A 32 -9.23 -6.92 15.95
C PRO A 32 -8.24 -7.57 14.96
N PRO A 33 -8.59 -8.72 14.34
CA PRO A 33 -7.71 -9.39 13.36
C PRO A 33 -7.27 -8.48 12.20
N PHE A 34 -8.14 -7.56 11.79
CA PHE A 34 -7.86 -6.62 10.71
C PHE A 34 -6.97 -5.44 11.12
N TYR A 35 -6.78 -5.16 12.42
CA TYR A 35 -6.05 -3.96 12.86
C TYR A 35 -4.57 -4.06 12.46
N TYR A 36 -4.03 -3.02 11.85
CA TYR A 36 -2.63 -3.01 11.40
C TYR A 36 -1.66 -2.95 12.58
N ARG A 37 -0.80 -3.95 12.70
CA ARG A 37 0.28 -4.01 13.70
C ARG A 37 1.57 -3.49 13.05
N PRO A 38 2.07 -2.31 13.45
CA PRO A 38 3.24 -1.74 12.81
C PRO A 38 4.53 -2.48 13.15
N THR A 39 5.48 -2.39 12.25
CA THR A 39 6.86 -2.87 12.35
C THR A 39 7.84 -1.70 12.46
N PHE A 40 9.13 -1.98 12.64
CA PHE A 40 10.15 -0.94 12.75
C PHE A 40 10.32 -0.11 11.45
N SER A 41 9.99 -0.69 10.29
CA SER A 41 10.09 -0.04 8.98
C SER A 41 8.90 0.86 8.66
N ASP A 42 7.81 0.79 9.45
CA ASP A 42 6.65 1.64 9.25
C ASP A 42 6.92 3.10 9.65
N CYS A 43 6.15 4.01 9.06
CA CYS A 43 6.25 5.43 9.35
C CYS A 43 5.98 5.73 10.84
N GLN A 44 6.50 6.86 11.31
CA GLN A 44 6.36 7.29 12.71
C GLN A 44 4.89 7.30 13.14
N LEU A 45 3.99 7.80 12.30
CA LEU A 45 2.56 7.87 12.57
C LEU A 45 1.98 6.51 13.00
N LEU A 46 2.24 5.46 12.23
CA LEU A 46 1.69 4.13 12.51
C LEU A 46 2.21 3.58 13.85
N ARG A 47 3.52 3.73 14.11
CA ARG A 47 4.14 3.29 15.36
C ARG A 47 3.64 4.07 16.57
N GLU A 48 3.54 5.40 16.44
CA GLU A 48 3.03 6.28 17.49
C GLU A 48 1.57 5.97 17.81
N GLN A 49 0.70 5.90 16.78
CA GLN A 49 -0.72 5.68 17.00
C GLN A 49 -1.03 4.28 17.52
N TRP A 50 -0.19 3.28 17.22
CA TRP A 50 -0.27 1.96 17.86
C TRP A 50 0.04 2.02 19.36
N ILE A 51 1.10 2.73 19.76
CA ILE A 51 1.45 2.92 21.18
C ILE A 51 0.31 3.66 21.89
N ARG A 52 -0.19 4.74 21.30
CA ARG A 52 -1.31 5.52 21.87
C ARG A 52 -2.60 4.71 21.94
N ALA A 53 -2.93 3.90 20.93
CA ALA A 53 -4.10 3.02 20.95
C ALA A 53 -4.04 2.01 22.11
N LYS A 54 -2.85 1.43 22.36
CA LYS A 54 -2.65 0.45 23.44
C LYS A 54 -2.70 1.06 24.83
N TYR A 55 -1.94 2.13 25.06
CA TYR A 55 -1.61 2.55 26.44
C TYR A 55 -2.30 3.85 26.85
N GLU A 56 -2.49 4.80 25.93
CA GLU A 56 -3.13 6.09 26.21
C GLU A 56 -4.66 5.96 26.12
N ARG A 57 -5.14 5.40 25.01
CA ARG A 57 -6.58 5.28 24.72
C ARG A 57 -7.15 3.93 25.16
N GLN A 58 -6.30 2.92 25.30
CA GLN A 58 -6.65 1.56 25.72
C GLN A 58 -7.80 0.96 24.89
N GLU A 59 -7.73 1.17 23.56
CA GLU A 59 -8.78 0.75 22.61
C GLU A 59 -8.97 -0.76 22.60
N PHE A 60 -7.93 -1.53 22.89
CA PHE A 60 -7.97 -3.00 22.89
C PHE A 60 -8.34 -3.62 24.24
N VAL A 61 -8.61 -2.78 25.24
CA VAL A 61 -9.21 -3.16 26.52
C VAL A 61 -10.73 -2.87 26.47
N HIS A 62 -11.06 -1.68 25.96
CA HIS A 62 -12.38 -1.07 25.87
C HIS A 62 -12.92 -1.11 24.42
N VAL A 63 -13.68 -2.17 24.08
CA VAL A 63 -14.14 -2.46 22.71
C VAL A 63 -15.00 -1.33 22.14
N GLU A 64 -15.75 -0.62 22.97
CA GLU A 64 -16.55 0.54 22.59
C GLU A 64 -15.72 1.66 21.93
N LYS A 65 -14.40 1.73 22.20
CA LYS A 65 -13.49 2.68 21.56
C LYS A 65 -13.07 2.27 20.15
N GLN A 66 -13.42 1.04 19.73
CA GLN A 66 -13.13 0.50 18.40
C GLN A 66 -14.26 0.77 17.40
N GLU A 67 -15.44 1.20 17.87
CA GLU A 67 -16.61 1.55 17.04
C GLU A 67 -16.29 2.47 15.84
N PRO A 68 -15.41 3.50 15.96
CA PRO A 68 -15.11 4.40 14.84
C PRO A 68 -14.51 3.72 13.59
N TYR A 69 -13.98 2.50 13.72
CA TYR A 69 -13.37 1.75 12.62
C TYR A 69 -13.85 0.29 12.50
N SER A 70 -14.81 -0.14 13.33
CA SER A 70 -15.25 -1.55 13.39
C SER A 70 -16.72 -1.77 13.04
N THR A 71 -17.52 -0.71 12.86
CA THR A 71 -18.97 -0.78 12.63
C THR A 71 -19.39 -1.09 11.18
N GLY A 72 -18.43 -1.19 10.25
CA GLY A 72 -18.69 -1.33 8.82
C GLY A 72 -19.26 -0.08 8.15
N TYR A 73 -19.30 1.05 8.86
CA TYR A 73 -19.66 2.36 8.33
C TYR A 73 -18.77 3.45 8.94
N ARG A 74 -18.17 4.30 8.10
CA ARG A 74 -17.41 5.47 8.55
C ARG A 74 -17.61 6.62 7.59
N GLU A 75 -17.91 7.80 8.10
CA GLU A 75 -17.92 9.03 7.32
C GLU A 75 -17.14 10.15 7.98
N GLY A 76 -16.65 11.09 7.18
CA GLY A 76 -15.83 12.18 7.68
C GLY A 76 -15.21 13.00 6.56
N LEU A 77 -14.61 14.12 6.94
CA LEU A 77 -13.89 15.00 6.02
C LEU A 77 -12.43 14.60 5.95
N LEU A 78 -11.89 14.50 4.74
CA LEU A 78 -10.46 14.30 4.49
C LEU A 78 -9.96 15.33 3.51
N TRP A 79 -8.73 15.81 3.72
CA TRP A 79 -8.03 16.63 2.75
C TRP A 79 -7.59 15.75 1.59
N LYS A 80 -8.15 15.99 0.42
CA LYS A 80 -7.93 15.16 -0.77
C LYS A 80 -7.24 15.97 -1.86
N ARG A 81 -6.13 15.46 -2.39
CA ARG A 81 -5.46 16.05 -3.55
C ARG A 81 -6.37 15.99 -4.78
N GLY A 82 -6.46 17.11 -5.50
CA GLY A 82 -7.06 17.19 -6.82
C GLY A 82 -6.27 16.38 -7.86
N ARG A 83 -6.92 16.06 -8.98
CA ARG A 83 -6.34 15.18 -10.01
C ARG A 83 -5.08 15.78 -10.61
N ASP A 84 -5.17 17.02 -11.11
CA ASP A 84 -4.11 17.62 -11.93
C ASP A 84 -3.60 18.96 -11.34
N ASN A 85 -4.33 19.57 -10.40
CA ASN A 85 -4.07 20.93 -9.92
C ASN A 85 -3.14 21.03 -8.70
N GLY A 86 -2.67 19.91 -8.13
CA GLY A 86 -1.80 19.94 -6.95
C GLY A 86 -2.48 20.20 -5.61
N GLN A 87 -3.65 20.84 -5.61
CA GLN A 87 -4.29 21.34 -4.40
C GLN A 87 -4.99 20.24 -3.60
N PHE A 88 -4.89 20.32 -2.27
CA PHE A 88 -5.71 19.54 -1.36
C PHE A 88 -6.98 20.32 -1.01
N LEU A 89 -8.12 19.65 -1.08
CA LEU A 89 -9.41 20.26 -0.73
C LEU A 89 -10.17 19.29 0.18
N SER A 90 -10.88 19.83 1.16
CA SER A 90 -11.72 19.03 2.07
C SER A 90 -12.86 18.35 1.30
N ARG A 91 -13.02 17.04 1.50
CA ARG A 91 -14.03 16.20 0.83
C ARG A 91 -14.65 15.25 1.85
N LYS A 92 -15.97 15.11 1.81
CA LYS A 92 -16.67 14.06 2.56
C LYS A 92 -16.37 12.70 1.95
N PHE A 93 -15.85 11.79 2.75
CA PHE A 93 -15.71 10.37 2.44
C PHE A 93 -16.73 9.57 3.23
N VAL A 94 -17.19 8.48 2.63
CA VAL A 94 -18.09 7.50 3.26
C VAL A 94 -17.60 6.11 2.89
N LEU A 95 -17.11 5.35 3.85
CA LEU A 95 -16.87 3.91 3.73
C LEU A 95 -18.10 3.17 4.23
N THR A 96 -18.61 2.24 3.43
CA THR A 96 -19.76 1.42 3.83
C THR A 96 -19.63 0.02 3.27
N GLU A 97 -19.61 -0.96 4.18
CA GLU A 97 -19.54 -2.38 3.84
C GLU A 97 -20.85 -2.85 3.19
N ARG A 98 -21.99 -2.29 3.62
CA ARG A 98 -23.30 -2.60 3.07
C ARG A 98 -23.38 -2.39 1.56
N GLU A 99 -22.77 -1.32 1.05
CA GLU A 99 -22.72 -1.05 -0.39
C GLU A 99 -21.41 -1.52 -1.04
N GLY A 100 -20.53 -2.16 -0.28
CA GLY A 100 -19.27 -2.69 -0.78
C GLY A 100 -18.28 -1.63 -1.26
N ALA A 101 -18.31 -0.39 -0.74
CA ALA A 101 -17.59 0.73 -1.36
C ALA A 101 -17.08 1.82 -0.40
N LEU A 102 -15.98 2.45 -0.81
CA LEU A 102 -15.56 3.78 -0.38
C LEU A 102 -16.06 4.81 -1.39
N LYS A 103 -16.79 5.81 -0.92
CA LYS A 103 -17.34 6.91 -1.72
C LYS A 103 -16.74 8.23 -1.27
N TYR A 104 -16.68 9.19 -2.18
CA TYR A 104 -16.42 10.58 -1.79
C TYR A 104 -17.27 11.57 -2.58
N PHE A 105 -17.56 12.70 -1.96
CA PHE A 105 -18.39 13.76 -2.50
C PHE A 105 -17.52 15.01 -2.74
N ASN A 106 -17.75 15.70 -3.86
CA ASN A 106 -17.02 16.93 -4.18
C ASN A 106 -17.47 18.11 -3.32
N LYS A 107 -18.74 18.10 -2.87
CA LYS A 107 -19.37 19.05 -1.95
C LYS A 107 -20.12 18.25 -0.87
N ASN A 108 -20.27 18.82 0.32
CA ASN A 108 -20.88 18.11 1.45
C ASN A 108 -22.39 17.86 1.27
N ASP A 109 -23.07 18.71 0.50
CA ASP A 109 -24.49 18.68 0.18
C ASP A 109 -24.81 17.93 -1.13
N ALA A 110 -23.79 17.35 -1.79
CA ALA A 110 -23.98 16.63 -3.03
C ALA A 110 -24.83 15.37 -2.81
N LYS A 111 -25.92 15.23 -3.57
CA LYS A 111 -26.80 14.04 -3.53
C LYS A 111 -26.14 12.78 -4.05
N GLU A 112 -25.20 12.92 -4.99
CA GLU A 112 -24.51 11.80 -5.62
C GLU A 112 -23.00 11.85 -5.35
N PRO A 113 -22.37 10.68 -5.11
CA PRO A 113 -20.93 10.60 -4.91
C PRO A 113 -20.19 10.95 -6.19
N LYS A 114 -19.09 11.70 -6.07
CA LYS A 114 -18.21 12.01 -7.20
C LYS A 114 -17.49 10.76 -7.72
N ALA A 115 -17.22 9.79 -6.84
CA ALA A 115 -16.72 8.47 -7.20
C ALA A 115 -17.20 7.42 -6.20
N VAL A 116 -17.42 6.21 -6.70
CA VAL A 116 -17.69 5.00 -5.92
C VAL A 116 -16.54 4.02 -6.20
N MET A 117 -15.79 3.66 -5.17
CA MET A 117 -14.62 2.79 -5.26
C MET A 117 -14.93 1.49 -4.55
N LYS A 118 -15.06 0.38 -5.28
CA LYS A 118 -15.42 -0.90 -4.68
C LYS A 118 -14.30 -1.46 -3.81
N ILE A 119 -14.67 -2.04 -2.67
CA ILE A 119 -13.75 -2.65 -1.70
C ILE A 119 -12.88 -3.74 -2.35
N GLU A 120 -13.43 -4.51 -3.29
CA GLU A 120 -12.72 -5.58 -4.00
C GLU A 120 -11.39 -5.14 -4.64
N HIS A 121 -11.32 -3.89 -5.10
CA HIS A 121 -10.18 -3.33 -5.83
C HIS A 121 -9.41 -2.26 -5.06
N LEU A 122 -9.80 -1.96 -3.82
CA LEU A 122 -9.15 -0.95 -3.01
C LEU A 122 -7.84 -1.46 -2.38
N ASN A 123 -6.84 -0.60 -2.36
CA ASN A 123 -5.65 -0.71 -1.52
C ASN A 123 -5.37 0.63 -0.85
N ALA A 124 -4.68 0.61 0.29
CA ALA A 124 -4.27 1.80 1.01
C ALA A 124 -2.88 1.58 1.61
N THR A 125 -2.01 2.58 1.53
CA THR A 125 -0.66 2.56 2.09
C THR A 125 -0.26 3.96 2.54
N PHE A 126 0.31 4.09 3.74
CA PHE A 126 0.85 5.36 4.19
C PHE A 126 2.08 5.74 3.37
N GLN A 127 2.11 6.99 2.91
CA GLN A 127 3.09 7.53 1.96
C GLN A 127 3.54 8.95 2.35
N PRO A 128 4.00 9.16 3.60
CA PRO A 128 4.21 10.51 4.12
C PRO A 128 5.33 11.27 3.41
N ALA A 129 6.44 10.61 3.10
CA ALA A 129 7.57 11.20 2.38
C ALA A 129 7.17 11.62 0.95
N LYS A 130 6.47 10.73 0.23
CA LYS A 130 5.98 10.99 -1.14
C LYS A 130 4.99 12.16 -1.19
N MET A 131 4.11 12.25 -0.20
CA MET A 131 3.08 13.28 -0.14
C MET A 131 3.55 14.58 0.51
N GLY A 132 4.74 14.60 1.14
CA GLY A 132 5.22 15.74 1.93
C GLY A 132 4.33 16.05 3.14
N HIS A 133 3.64 15.05 3.70
CA HIS A 133 2.74 15.23 4.84
C HIS A 133 2.82 14.02 5.79
N PRO A 134 3.03 14.19 7.11
CA PRO A 134 3.24 13.08 8.04
C PRO A 134 2.06 12.08 8.09
N HIS A 135 0.86 12.57 7.76
CA HIS A 135 -0.39 11.80 7.73
C HIS A 135 -0.85 11.41 6.32
N GLY A 136 0.05 11.48 5.32
CA GLY A 136 -0.27 11.17 3.94
C GLY A 136 -0.61 9.69 3.74
N LEU A 137 -1.82 9.41 3.30
CA LEU A 137 -2.32 8.09 2.92
C LEU A 137 -2.61 8.07 1.41
N GLN A 138 -2.00 7.11 0.71
CA GLN A 138 -2.30 6.82 -0.69
C GLN A 138 -3.32 5.69 -0.75
N VAL A 139 -4.49 5.99 -1.32
CA VAL A 139 -5.52 5.00 -1.67
C VAL A 139 -5.45 4.75 -3.17
N THR A 140 -5.46 3.49 -3.57
CA THR A 140 -5.51 3.10 -4.97
C THR A 140 -6.69 2.20 -5.24
N TYR A 141 -7.27 2.33 -6.44
CA TYR A 141 -8.32 1.44 -6.91
C TYR A 141 -8.23 1.24 -8.41
N LEU A 142 -8.71 0.10 -8.91
CA LEU A 142 -8.90 -0.09 -10.35
C LEU A 142 -10.09 0.71 -10.85
N LYS A 143 -9.86 1.57 -11.84
CA LYS A 143 -10.89 2.22 -12.65
C LYS A 143 -10.63 1.85 -14.11
N ASP A 144 -11.59 1.18 -14.75
CA ASP A 144 -11.50 0.77 -16.16
C ASP A 144 -10.17 0.01 -16.46
N ASN A 145 -9.81 -0.88 -15.54
CA ASN A 145 -8.56 -1.66 -15.55
C ASN A 145 -7.25 -0.82 -15.48
N SER A 146 -7.32 0.46 -15.10
CA SER A 146 -6.17 1.30 -14.77
C SER A 146 -6.18 1.68 -13.29
N THR A 147 -5.01 1.68 -12.66
CA THR A 147 -4.88 2.09 -11.26
C THR A 147 -5.04 3.61 -11.15
N ARG A 148 -6.01 4.03 -10.32
CA ARG A 148 -6.21 5.42 -9.93
C ARG A 148 -5.62 5.67 -8.55
N ASN A 149 -4.67 6.61 -8.45
CA ASN A 149 -4.18 7.15 -7.18
C ASN A 149 -5.10 8.24 -6.61
N ILE A 150 -5.36 8.14 -5.31
CA ILE A 150 -6.03 9.14 -4.48
C ILE A 150 -5.12 9.41 -3.28
N PHE A 151 -4.67 10.65 -3.15
CA PHE A 151 -3.82 11.08 -2.05
C PHE A 151 -4.68 11.87 -1.05
N ILE A 152 -4.74 11.39 0.18
CA ILE A 152 -5.56 11.94 1.26
C ILE A 152 -4.76 12.08 2.55
N TYR A 153 -5.16 13.00 3.41
CA TYR A 153 -4.65 13.09 4.77
C TYR A 153 -5.74 13.65 5.71
N HIS A 154 -5.46 13.57 7.01
CA HIS A 154 -6.18 14.28 8.05
C HIS A 154 -5.16 14.99 8.96
N GLU A 155 -5.54 16.12 9.57
CA GLU A 155 -4.65 16.85 10.49
C GLU A 155 -4.40 16.05 11.78
N ASP A 156 -5.43 15.36 12.27
CA ASP A 156 -5.31 14.38 13.35
C ASP A 156 -4.80 13.03 12.84
N GLY A 157 -3.68 12.57 13.42
CA GLY A 157 -3.07 11.29 13.12
C GLY A 157 -3.92 10.08 13.55
N LYS A 158 -4.70 10.18 14.63
CA LYS A 158 -5.64 9.12 15.02
C LYS A 158 -6.69 8.94 13.93
N GLU A 159 -7.31 10.02 13.48
CA GLU A 159 -8.40 9.96 12.51
C GLU A 159 -7.98 9.28 11.20
N ILE A 160 -6.79 9.58 10.66
CA ILE A 160 -6.33 8.93 9.42
C ILE A 160 -5.96 7.45 9.64
N VAL A 161 -5.47 7.08 10.82
CA VAL A 161 -5.17 5.68 11.17
C VAL A 161 -6.46 4.89 11.39
N ASP A 162 -7.48 5.50 11.98
CA ASP A 162 -8.82 4.92 12.10
C ASP A 162 -9.42 4.70 10.70
N TRP A 163 -9.29 5.66 9.78
CA TRP A 163 -9.69 5.47 8.36
C TRP A 163 -8.95 4.31 7.69
N PHE A 164 -7.64 4.19 7.91
CA PHE A 164 -6.84 3.10 7.36
C PHE A 164 -7.29 1.73 7.91
N ASN A 165 -7.52 1.62 9.22
CA ASN A 165 -8.00 0.38 9.83
C ASN A 165 -9.46 0.06 9.46
N ALA A 166 -10.32 1.06 9.28
CA ALA A 166 -11.67 0.86 8.76
C ALA A 166 -11.66 0.31 7.33
N LEU A 167 -10.77 0.81 6.46
CA LEU A 167 -10.58 0.24 5.12
C LEU A 167 -10.11 -1.22 5.19
N ARG A 168 -9.23 -1.54 6.14
CA ARG A 168 -8.77 -2.92 6.37
C ARG A 168 -9.89 -3.82 6.90
N ALA A 169 -10.75 -3.35 7.80
CA ALA A 169 -11.93 -4.06 8.29
C ALA A 169 -12.89 -4.40 7.13
N ALA A 170 -13.22 -3.40 6.32
CA ALA A 170 -14.09 -3.57 5.16
C ALA A 170 -13.52 -4.56 4.15
N ARG A 171 -12.20 -4.50 3.90
CA ARG A 171 -11.47 -5.49 3.09
C ARG A 171 -11.49 -6.89 3.70
N PHE A 172 -11.42 -7.00 5.01
CA PHE A 172 -11.41 -8.28 5.72
C PHE A 172 -12.74 -8.99 5.58
N HIS A 173 -13.85 -8.30 5.86
CA HIS A 173 -15.19 -8.86 5.70
C HIS A 173 -15.49 -9.21 4.24
N TYR A 174 -15.08 -8.37 3.27
CA TYR A 174 -15.18 -8.71 1.85
C TYR A 174 -14.45 -10.03 1.52
N LEU A 175 -13.22 -10.20 2.00
CA LEU A 175 -12.43 -11.39 1.72
C LEU A 175 -12.97 -12.64 2.42
N GLN A 176 -13.52 -12.53 3.63
CA GLN A 176 -14.17 -13.66 4.31
C GLN A 176 -15.36 -14.18 3.49
N VAL A 177 -16.15 -13.29 2.88
CA VAL A 177 -17.25 -13.68 2.00
C VAL A 177 -16.74 -14.24 0.67
N ALA A 178 -15.72 -13.61 0.07
CA ALA A 178 -15.17 -14.05 -1.21
C ALA A 178 -14.39 -15.37 -1.11
N PHE A 179 -13.87 -15.72 0.08
CA PHE A 179 -13.05 -16.89 0.34
C PHE A 179 -13.47 -17.60 1.64
N PRO A 180 -14.66 -18.23 1.69
CA PRO A 180 -15.26 -18.74 2.94
C PRO A 180 -14.49 -19.88 3.63
N GLY A 181 -13.48 -20.46 2.98
CA GLY A 181 -12.58 -21.46 3.57
C GLY A 181 -11.20 -20.94 3.97
N ALA A 182 -10.91 -19.65 3.76
CA ALA A 182 -9.63 -19.05 4.11
C ALA A 182 -9.60 -18.68 5.60
N SER A 183 -8.47 -18.96 6.27
CA SER A 183 -8.28 -18.54 7.65
C SER A 183 -7.97 -17.04 7.75
N ASP A 184 -8.16 -16.45 8.93
CA ASP A 184 -7.75 -15.06 9.18
C ASP A 184 -6.27 -14.83 8.82
N ALA A 185 -5.39 -15.81 9.11
CA ALA A 185 -3.98 -15.74 8.77
C ALA A 185 -3.72 -15.66 7.25
N ASP A 186 -4.60 -16.26 6.42
CA ASP A 186 -4.52 -16.19 4.96
C ASP A 186 -5.07 -14.86 4.40
N LEU A 187 -5.97 -14.22 5.13
CA LEU A 187 -6.69 -13.00 4.70
C LEU A 187 -5.99 -11.71 5.16
N VAL A 188 -5.47 -11.66 6.39
CA VAL A 188 -4.84 -10.48 6.98
C VAL A 188 -3.74 -9.86 6.11
N PRO A 189 -2.86 -10.64 5.44
CA PRO A 189 -1.86 -10.10 4.50
C PRO A 189 -2.45 -9.44 3.24
N LYS A 190 -3.72 -9.68 2.92
CA LYS A 190 -4.40 -9.21 1.69
C LYS A 190 -5.28 -7.98 1.91
N LEU A 191 -5.40 -7.50 3.15
CA LEU A 191 -6.27 -6.37 3.52
C LEU A 191 -5.79 -5.05 2.94
N SER A 192 -4.50 -4.78 3.10
CA SER A 192 -3.78 -3.66 2.52
C SER A 192 -2.34 -4.10 2.25
N ARG A 193 -1.75 -3.58 1.18
CA ARG A 193 -0.40 -3.95 0.74
C ARG A 193 0.45 -2.70 0.64
N ASN A 194 1.57 -2.72 1.36
CA ASN A 194 2.66 -1.79 1.09
C ASN A 194 3.34 -2.21 -0.22
N TYR A 195 3.92 -1.25 -0.92
CA TYR A 195 4.61 -1.54 -2.17
C TYR A 195 5.94 -2.24 -1.91
N LEU A 196 6.28 -3.21 -2.76
CA LEU A 196 7.51 -4.00 -2.63
C LEU A 196 8.77 -3.14 -2.82
N LYS A 197 8.71 -2.22 -3.78
CA LYS A 197 9.70 -1.16 -3.99
C LYS A 197 9.06 -0.02 -4.77
N GLU A 198 9.55 1.19 -4.50
CA GLU A 198 9.27 2.36 -5.31
C GLU A 198 10.56 3.14 -5.52
N GLY A 199 10.58 3.98 -6.56
CA GLY A 199 11.75 4.80 -6.87
C GLY A 199 11.80 5.20 -8.33
N TYR A 200 12.75 6.06 -8.66
CA TYR A 200 12.99 6.43 -10.05
C TYR A 200 13.81 5.35 -10.77
N MET A 201 13.46 5.10 -12.03
CA MET A 201 14.28 4.42 -13.04
C MET A 201 14.10 5.14 -14.38
N GLU A 202 15.04 5.00 -15.32
CA GLU A 202 14.76 5.35 -16.70
C GLU A 202 14.20 4.13 -17.45
N LYS A 203 13.38 4.38 -18.47
CA LYS A 203 12.87 3.34 -19.38
C LYS A 203 12.83 3.81 -20.83
N THR A 204 12.99 2.89 -21.76
CA THR A 204 12.75 3.11 -23.20
C THR A 204 11.34 2.65 -23.62
N GLY A 205 10.97 2.89 -24.87
CA GLY A 205 9.72 2.45 -25.49
C GLY A 205 9.76 1.01 -25.99
N PRO A 206 8.68 0.52 -26.61
CA PRO A 206 8.56 -0.86 -27.07
C PRO A 206 9.57 -1.25 -28.14
N LYS A 207 10.02 -0.30 -28.97
CA LYS A 207 11.00 -0.55 -30.04
C LYS A 207 12.44 -0.55 -29.52
N GLN A 208 12.66 -0.15 -28.26
CA GLN A 208 13.97 -0.05 -27.60
C GLN A 208 14.95 0.91 -28.27
N THR A 209 14.47 1.68 -29.24
CA THR A 209 15.21 2.75 -29.94
C THR A 209 14.72 4.13 -29.54
N GLU A 210 13.57 4.21 -28.86
CA GLU A 210 13.13 5.46 -28.27
C GLU A 210 14.06 5.87 -27.12
N GLY A 211 14.30 7.18 -26.96
CA GLY A 211 15.14 7.68 -25.87
C GLY A 211 14.62 7.27 -24.49
N PHE A 212 15.55 6.99 -23.57
CA PHE A 212 15.21 6.66 -22.19
C PHE A 212 14.58 7.86 -21.48
N ARG A 213 13.58 7.59 -20.64
CA ARG A 213 12.88 8.62 -19.86
C ARG A 213 12.78 8.20 -18.40
N LYS A 214 13.21 9.10 -17.50
CA LYS A 214 13.01 8.96 -16.05
C LYS A 214 11.52 8.89 -15.70
N ARG A 215 11.14 7.90 -14.91
CA ARG A 215 9.77 7.67 -14.41
C ARG A 215 9.82 7.22 -12.95
N TRP A 216 8.82 7.59 -12.18
CA TRP A 216 8.62 7.02 -10.85
C TRP A 216 7.95 5.66 -11.01
N PHE A 217 8.54 4.60 -10.46
CA PHE A 217 7.99 3.25 -10.49
C PHE A 217 7.44 2.85 -9.13
N THR A 218 6.37 2.08 -9.15
CA THR A 218 5.73 1.48 -7.97
C THR A 218 5.46 0.01 -8.26
N MET A 219 6.00 -0.89 -7.45
CA MET A 219 5.74 -2.33 -7.53
C MET A 219 4.69 -2.73 -6.49
N ASP A 220 3.42 -2.84 -6.92
CA ASP A 220 2.30 -3.34 -6.11
C ASP A 220 2.06 -4.82 -6.45
N ASP A 221 2.63 -5.70 -5.64
CA ASP A 221 2.57 -7.15 -5.85
C ASP A 221 3.03 -7.56 -7.27
N ARG A 222 2.14 -8.00 -8.17
CA ARG A 222 2.47 -8.32 -9.58
C ARG A 222 2.31 -7.16 -10.55
N ARG A 223 1.87 -5.98 -10.10
CA ARG A 223 1.58 -4.83 -10.95
C ARG A 223 2.69 -3.77 -10.81
N LEU A 224 3.55 -3.68 -11.83
CA LEU A 224 4.53 -2.61 -11.96
C LEU A 224 3.87 -1.41 -12.65
N MET A 225 3.81 -0.28 -11.97
CA MET A 225 3.24 0.97 -12.49
C MET A 225 4.34 2.01 -12.65
N TYR A 226 4.28 2.83 -13.70
CA TYR A 226 5.22 3.93 -13.88
C TYR A 226 4.55 5.27 -14.20
N PHE A 227 5.01 6.33 -13.55
CA PHE A 227 4.41 7.66 -13.53
C PHE A 227 5.40 8.73 -14.00
N LYS A 228 4.90 9.88 -14.46
CA LYS A 228 5.79 11.02 -14.73
C LYS A 228 6.19 11.66 -13.41
N ASP A 229 5.22 11.86 -12.53
CA ASP A 229 5.38 12.37 -11.17
C ASP A 229 4.80 11.36 -10.15
N PRO A 230 5.43 11.16 -8.98
CA PRO A 230 4.94 10.22 -7.97
C PRO A 230 3.52 10.51 -7.46
N LEU A 231 3.04 11.76 -7.58
CA LEU A 231 1.69 12.17 -7.20
C LEU A 231 0.71 12.24 -8.41
N ASP A 232 1.11 11.71 -9.57
CA ASP A 232 0.21 11.57 -10.71
C ASP A 232 -1.00 10.69 -10.35
N ALA A 233 -2.18 11.12 -10.79
CA ALA A 233 -3.42 10.40 -10.56
C ALA A 233 -3.49 9.05 -11.29
N PHE A 234 -2.81 8.90 -12.43
CA PHE A 234 -2.84 7.69 -13.25
C PHE A 234 -1.44 7.37 -13.74
N ALA A 235 -1.15 6.08 -13.90
CA ALA A 235 0.10 5.63 -14.47
C ALA A 235 0.20 6.00 -15.96
N ARG A 236 1.41 6.22 -16.45
CA ARG A 236 1.71 6.32 -17.89
C ARG A 236 1.69 4.95 -18.55
N GLY A 237 1.84 3.90 -17.77
CA GLY A 237 1.59 2.52 -18.17
C GLY A 237 1.79 1.59 -17.00
N GLU A 238 1.30 0.37 -17.18
CA GLU A 238 1.26 -0.66 -16.17
C GLU A 238 1.70 -1.97 -16.82
N VAL A 239 2.45 -2.78 -16.07
CA VAL A 239 3.01 -4.04 -16.54
C VAL A 239 2.68 -5.11 -15.51
N PHE A 240 2.17 -6.23 -15.96
CA PHE A 240 2.02 -7.42 -15.12
C PHE A 240 3.34 -8.19 -15.10
N ILE A 241 3.79 -8.58 -13.91
CA ILE A 241 4.98 -9.40 -13.68
C ILE A 241 4.51 -10.78 -13.21
N GLY A 242 4.40 -11.71 -14.16
CA GLY A 242 4.00 -13.08 -13.90
C GLY A 242 5.12 -13.93 -13.32
N SER A 243 4.92 -15.24 -13.31
CA SER A 243 5.92 -16.18 -12.82
C SER A 243 6.85 -16.70 -13.92
N LYS A 244 7.97 -17.30 -13.52
CA LYS A 244 8.92 -17.93 -14.45
C LYS A 244 8.29 -19.04 -15.29
N GLU A 245 7.35 -19.79 -14.74
CA GLU A 245 6.62 -20.84 -15.45
C GLU A 245 5.75 -20.26 -16.58
N SER A 246 5.41 -18.98 -16.50
CA SER A 246 4.62 -18.26 -17.50
C SER A 246 5.50 -17.42 -18.44
N GLY A 247 6.82 -17.67 -18.48
CA GLY A 247 7.74 -17.00 -19.41
C GLY A 247 8.24 -15.63 -18.96
N TYR A 248 8.11 -15.28 -17.67
CA TYR A 248 8.67 -14.05 -17.11
C TYR A 248 10.07 -14.29 -16.55
N THR A 249 11.03 -13.42 -16.89
CA THR A 249 12.38 -13.48 -16.31
C THR A 249 12.93 -12.08 -16.04
N VAL A 250 13.88 -12.01 -15.10
CA VAL A 250 14.60 -10.79 -14.74
C VAL A 250 16.08 -11.04 -14.99
N LEU A 251 16.73 -10.12 -15.70
CA LEU A 251 18.15 -10.18 -16.00
C LEU A 251 18.82 -8.88 -15.56
N GLU A 252 20.01 -9.03 -15.01
CA GLU A 252 20.90 -7.91 -14.73
C GLU A 252 21.54 -7.41 -16.03
N GLY A 253 21.57 -6.09 -16.22
CA GLY A 253 22.14 -5.44 -17.40
C GLY A 253 21.14 -5.23 -18.55
N LEU A 254 21.68 -4.69 -19.65
CA LEU A 254 20.96 -4.41 -20.89
C LEU A 254 21.54 -5.24 -22.05
N PRO A 255 20.78 -5.48 -23.12
CA PRO A 255 21.34 -5.95 -24.38
C PRO A 255 22.46 -5.03 -24.89
N LEU A 256 23.53 -5.59 -25.46
CA LEU A 256 24.71 -4.85 -25.95
C LEU A 256 24.39 -3.73 -26.96
N SER A 257 23.28 -3.88 -27.71
CA SER A 257 22.84 -2.89 -28.71
C SER A 257 22.09 -1.70 -28.13
N THR A 258 21.87 -1.65 -26.81
CA THR A 258 21.07 -0.62 -26.17
C THR A 258 21.84 0.70 -26.10
N GLN A 259 21.18 1.80 -26.47
CA GLN A 259 21.77 3.14 -26.53
C GLN A 259 20.82 4.17 -25.92
N GLY A 260 21.35 5.36 -25.59
CA GLY A 260 20.53 6.53 -25.20
C GLY A 260 19.99 6.51 -23.76
N HIS A 261 20.56 5.68 -22.88
CA HIS A 261 20.36 5.75 -21.43
C HIS A 261 21.47 6.59 -20.78
N HIS A 262 21.16 7.27 -19.68
CA HIS A 262 22.15 8.05 -18.91
C HIS A 262 22.57 7.32 -17.65
N TRP A 263 21.64 6.56 -17.05
CA TRP A 263 21.89 5.79 -15.86
C TRP A 263 22.58 4.46 -16.21
N PRO A 264 23.65 4.05 -15.49
CA PRO A 264 24.53 2.97 -15.94
C PRO A 264 24.07 1.57 -15.54
N HIS A 265 23.19 1.44 -14.54
CA HIS A 265 22.84 0.15 -13.95
C HIS A 265 21.56 -0.44 -14.58
N GLY A 266 21.73 -1.35 -15.54
CA GLY A 266 20.63 -1.90 -16.35
C GLY A 266 19.82 -3.03 -15.69
N ILE A 267 18.54 -3.10 -16.01
CA ILE A 267 17.65 -4.23 -15.70
C ILE A 267 16.84 -4.57 -16.95
N THR A 268 16.81 -5.85 -17.32
CA THR A 268 15.97 -6.35 -18.40
C THR A 268 14.90 -7.28 -17.85
N ILE A 269 13.62 -6.91 -18.01
CA ILE A 269 12.49 -7.80 -17.72
C ILE A 269 11.99 -8.40 -19.02
N VAL A 270 12.00 -9.72 -19.11
CA VAL A 270 11.39 -10.45 -20.22
C VAL A 270 9.98 -10.84 -19.82
N THR A 271 9.03 -10.57 -20.70
CA THR A 271 7.64 -11.04 -20.62
C THR A 271 7.33 -11.80 -21.91
N PRO A 272 6.24 -12.60 -21.96
CA PRO A 272 5.84 -13.30 -23.19
C PRO A 272 5.68 -12.38 -24.41
N ASP A 273 5.22 -11.14 -24.20
CA ASP A 273 4.89 -10.23 -25.30
C ASP A 273 6.09 -9.36 -25.72
N ARG A 274 6.90 -8.92 -24.75
CA ARG A 274 8.07 -8.05 -25.03
C ARG A 274 9.10 -8.02 -23.91
N LYS A 275 10.25 -7.43 -24.20
CA LYS A 275 11.26 -7.04 -23.20
C LYS A 275 11.08 -5.60 -22.77
N PHE A 276 11.25 -5.35 -21.48
CA PHE A 276 11.32 -4.02 -20.88
C PHE A 276 12.74 -3.75 -20.41
N LEU A 277 13.29 -2.61 -20.81
CA LEU A 277 14.63 -2.18 -20.44
C LEU A 277 14.54 -0.99 -19.49
N PHE A 278 15.13 -1.15 -18.32
CA PHE A 278 15.20 -0.12 -17.28
C PHE A 278 16.65 0.17 -16.90
N THR A 279 16.90 1.37 -16.42
CA THR A 279 18.19 1.74 -15.82
C THR A 279 17.98 2.41 -14.47
N CYS A 280 18.89 2.15 -13.54
CA CYS A 280 18.94 2.70 -12.19
C CYS A 280 20.16 3.60 -12.02
N GLU A 281 20.01 4.64 -11.18
CA GLU A 281 21.07 5.60 -10.92
C GLU A 281 22.23 4.98 -10.12
N THR A 282 21.93 4.04 -9.22
CA THR A 282 22.90 3.37 -8.35
C THR A 282 22.77 1.86 -8.44
N GLU A 283 23.88 1.16 -8.18
CA GLU A 283 23.93 -0.30 -8.07
C GLU A 283 23.04 -0.82 -6.93
N SER A 284 22.97 -0.10 -5.80
CA SER A 284 22.10 -0.49 -4.69
C SER A 284 20.63 -0.51 -5.10
N ASP A 285 20.17 0.52 -5.81
CA ASP A 285 18.80 0.56 -6.32
C ASP A 285 18.54 -0.56 -7.33
N GLN A 286 19.50 -0.81 -8.24
CA GLN A 286 19.41 -1.90 -9.21
C GLN A 286 19.21 -3.24 -8.51
N ARG A 287 20.06 -3.55 -7.53
CA ARG A 287 20.00 -4.80 -6.76
C ARG A 287 18.67 -4.94 -6.02
N GLU A 288 18.19 -3.87 -5.40
CA GLU A 288 16.89 -3.88 -4.70
C GLU A 288 15.71 -4.07 -5.66
N TRP A 289 15.75 -3.45 -6.84
CA TRP A 289 14.74 -3.64 -7.89
C TRP A 289 14.75 -5.07 -8.43
N ILE A 290 15.93 -5.62 -8.75
CA ILE A 290 16.08 -7.02 -9.18
C ILE A 290 15.54 -7.96 -8.10
N ALA A 291 15.88 -7.75 -6.83
CA ALA A 291 15.37 -8.57 -5.73
C ALA A 291 13.83 -8.51 -5.62
N ALA A 292 13.23 -7.33 -5.79
CA ALA A 292 11.77 -7.16 -5.80
C ALA A 292 11.11 -7.90 -6.97
N PHE A 293 11.67 -7.79 -8.18
CA PHE A 293 11.14 -8.51 -9.36
C PHE A 293 11.33 -10.02 -9.23
N GLN A 294 12.49 -10.47 -8.79
CA GLN A 294 12.83 -11.89 -8.65
C GLN A 294 11.90 -12.57 -7.63
N LYS A 295 11.64 -11.93 -6.49
CA LYS A 295 10.68 -12.40 -5.49
C LYS A 295 9.30 -12.69 -6.07
N VAL A 296 8.87 -11.89 -7.05
CA VAL A 296 7.55 -12.02 -7.70
C VAL A 296 7.58 -13.05 -8.82
N VAL A 297 8.65 -13.11 -9.60
CA VAL A 297 8.84 -14.08 -10.68
C VAL A 297 9.00 -15.51 -10.15
N ASP A 298 9.66 -15.69 -9.01
CA ASP A 298 9.85 -17.00 -8.38
C ASP A 298 8.62 -17.51 -7.63
N ARG A 299 7.66 -16.62 -7.32
CA ARG A 299 6.40 -17.02 -6.70
C ARG A 299 5.47 -17.60 -7.77
N PRO A 300 4.93 -18.83 -7.60
CA PRO A 300 3.87 -19.34 -8.47
C PRO A 300 2.66 -18.40 -8.51
N MET A 301 1.95 -18.36 -9.64
CA MET A 301 0.73 -17.56 -9.74
C MET A 301 -0.45 -18.23 -9.03
N LEU A 302 -1.22 -17.44 -8.29
CA LEU A 302 -2.50 -17.87 -7.71
C LEU A 302 -3.58 -17.93 -8.81
N PRO A 303 -4.63 -18.75 -8.65
CA PRO A 303 -5.69 -18.88 -9.66
C PRO A 303 -6.27 -17.54 -10.15
N GLN A 304 -6.54 -16.61 -9.23
CA GLN A 304 -7.05 -15.28 -9.55
C GLN A 304 -6.04 -14.39 -10.28
N GLU A 305 -4.74 -14.63 -10.16
CA GLU A 305 -3.70 -13.84 -10.82
C GLU A 305 -3.63 -14.13 -12.32
N TYR A 306 -4.01 -15.34 -12.77
CA TYR A 306 -4.13 -15.68 -14.19
C TYR A 306 -5.21 -14.84 -14.90
N ALA A 307 -6.35 -14.61 -14.23
CA ALA A 307 -7.40 -13.72 -14.76
C ALA A 307 -6.89 -12.28 -14.87
N VAL A 308 -6.11 -11.81 -13.88
CA VAL A 308 -5.47 -10.49 -13.93
C VAL A 308 -4.48 -10.40 -15.09
N GLU A 309 -3.60 -11.40 -15.28
CA GLU A 309 -2.65 -11.46 -16.40
C GLU A 309 -3.37 -11.34 -17.75
N ALA A 310 -4.47 -12.08 -17.94
CA ALA A 310 -5.26 -12.03 -19.16
C ALA A 310 -5.76 -10.62 -19.47
N HIS A 311 -6.18 -9.86 -18.45
CA HIS A 311 -6.59 -8.46 -18.64
C HIS A 311 -5.47 -7.52 -19.10
N PHE A 312 -4.20 -7.86 -18.85
CA PHE A 312 -3.06 -7.10 -19.38
C PHE A 312 -2.73 -7.46 -20.82
N LYS A 313 -2.91 -8.73 -21.22
CA LYS A 313 -2.69 -9.19 -22.60
C LYS A 313 -3.70 -8.61 -23.59
N HIS A 314 -4.92 -8.34 -23.15
CA HIS A 314 -6.03 -7.88 -24.00
C HIS A 314 -6.26 -6.35 -23.97
N LYS A 315 -5.34 -5.56 -23.39
CA LYS A 315 -5.41 -4.10 -23.54
C LYS A 315 -5.01 -3.73 -24.98
N PRO A 316 -5.89 -3.07 -25.76
CA PRO A 316 -5.59 -2.68 -27.13
C PRO A 316 -4.45 -1.65 -27.23
#